data_AF-A0A1L5KUR1-F1
#
_entry.id   AF-A0A1L5KUR1-F1
#
_cell.length_a   1.000
_cell.length_b   1.000
_cell.length_c   1.000
_cell.angle_alpha   90.00
_cell.angle_beta   90.00
_cell.angle_gamma   90.00
#
_symmetry.space_group_name_H-M   'P 1'
#
loop_
_entity.id
_entity.type
_entity.pdbx_description
1 polymer ?
#
loop_
_entity_poly.entity_id
_entity_poly.type
_entity_poly.pdbx_seq_one_letter_code
_entity_poly.pdbx_strand_id
1 'polypeptide(L)'
;MSTFPQLATHPGMNPAAVIQGDRWRIGIITESLVRLEWQDNGKFEDHATQMIVNRDWLSDDANGADGANRADGTSNPPKFTKTERDGLLIIDTPALRLTYDMQPFSKEGLSIVVKGVANSQMNTWHYGEAQDGNLRGTARTLDAVDGEIELGLGVISRDGWAVLDDSASNVIVEGAEAATVKGEANPFGMWVIPREHPGKDLYVFGYGHRYIEAVQDFYKLTGPTPLLPRFALGNWWSRYHRYTEAEYLELVD
;
A
#
# COMPACT_ATOMS: atom_id res chain seq x y z
N MET A 1 -10.63 30.79 11.11
CA MET A 1 -11.00 29.36 11.01
C MET A 1 -9.75 28.55 11.26
N SER A 2 -9.79 27.61 12.20
CA SER A 2 -8.67 26.70 12.42
C SER A 2 -8.58 25.76 11.22
N THR A 3 -7.47 25.81 10.49
CA THR A 3 -7.16 24.84 9.45
C THR A 3 -6.66 23.57 10.12
N PHE A 4 -7.43 22.50 10.05
CA PHE A 4 -6.96 21.19 10.49
C PHE A 4 -5.85 20.70 9.55
N PRO A 5 -4.83 19.98 10.06
CA PRO A 5 -3.83 19.35 9.21
C PRO A 5 -4.50 18.39 8.24
N GLN A 6 -4.16 18.52 6.96
CA GLN A 6 -4.61 17.61 5.91
C GLN A 6 -3.47 16.65 5.55
N LEU A 7 -3.81 15.40 5.28
CA LEU A 7 -2.84 14.43 4.79
C LEU A 7 -2.55 14.76 3.31
N ALA A 8 -1.29 15.01 2.96
CA ALA A 8 -0.92 15.08 1.56
C ALA A 8 -1.05 13.68 0.94
N THR A 9 -1.91 13.54 -0.06
CA THR A 9 -2.15 12.27 -0.76
C THR A 9 -1.99 12.45 -2.26
N HIS A 10 -1.37 11.48 -2.92
CA HIS A 10 -1.22 11.42 -4.37
C HIS A 10 -1.84 10.13 -4.93
N PRO A 11 -3.17 9.93 -4.79
CA PRO A 11 -3.79 8.62 -4.93
C PRO A 11 -4.02 8.16 -6.37
N GLY A 12 -4.03 9.09 -7.32
CA GLY A 12 -4.12 8.75 -8.74
C GLY A 12 -2.87 8.00 -9.20
N MET A 13 -3.00 7.09 -10.16
CA MET A 13 -1.85 6.48 -10.82
C MET A 13 -1.34 7.41 -11.94
N ASN A 14 -0.03 7.43 -12.18
CA ASN A 14 0.52 8.13 -13.33
C ASN A 14 0.03 7.49 -14.66
N PRO A 15 -0.63 8.24 -15.57
CA PRO A 15 -1.18 7.68 -16.81
C PRO A 15 -0.13 7.01 -17.72
N ALA A 16 1.14 7.42 -17.64
CA ALA A 16 2.22 6.82 -18.43
C ALA A 16 2.59 5.40 -17.95
N ALA A 17 2.20 5.02 -16.74
CA ALA A 17 2.50 3.73 -16.13
C ALA A 17 1.23 2.89 -15.87
N VAL A 18 0.13 3.21 -16.57
CA VAL A 18 -1.14 2.48 -16.48
C VAL A 18 -1.42 1.75 -17.78
N ILE A 19 -1.82 0.49 -17.65
CA ILE A 19 -2.31 -0.35 -18.74
C ILE A 19 -3.71 -0.82 -18.31
N GLN A 20 -4.73 -0.59 -19.14
CA GLN A 20 -6.11 -0.86 -18.77
C GLN A 20 -6.92 -1.52 -19.89
N GLY A 21 -7.92 -2.30 -19.49
CA GLY A 21 -9.04 -2.73 -20.32
C GLY A 21 -10.36 -2.28 -19.69
N ASP A 22 -11.49 -2.84 -20.15
CA ASP A 22 -12.82 -2.37 -19.73
C ASP A 22 -13.12 -2.56 -18.23
N ARG A 23 -12.55 -3.60 -17.63
CA ARG A 23 -12.84 -4.01 -16.23
C ARG A 23 -11.60 -4.25 -15.39
N TRP A 24 -10.41 -4.04 -15.94
CA TRP A 24 -9.16 -4.26 -15.24
C TRP A 24 -8.17 -3.14 -15.52
N ARG A 25 -7.33 -2.85 -14.53
CA ARG A 25 -6.28 -1.84 -14.60
C ARG A 25 -5.03 -2.36 -13.91
N ILE A 26 -3.90 -2.29 -14.61
CA ILE A 26 -2.58 -2.61 -14.09
C ILE A 26 -1.80 -1.31 -14.00
N GLY A 27 -1.38 -0.97 -12.79
CA GLY A 27 -0.51 0.17 -12.52
C GLY A 27 0.91 -0.29 -12.20
N ILE A 28 1.89 0.19 -12.94
CA ILE A 28 3.31 -0.06 -12.64
C ILE A 28 3.80 1.10 -11.78
N ILE A 29 3.96 0.87 -10.47
CA ILE A 29 4.40 1.93 -9.54
C ILE A 29 5.93 2.02 -9.56
N THR A 30 6.60 0.87 -9.46
CA THR A 30 8.04 0.72 -9.71
C THR A 30 8.29 -0.49 -10.59
N GLU A 31 9.55 -0.75 -10.92
CA GLU A 31 9.93 -1.99 -11.60
C GLU A 31 9.63 -3.25 -10.75
N SER A 32 9.41 -3.10 -9.43
CA SER A 32 9.17 -4.20 -8.47
C SER A 32 7.83 -4.11 -7.72
N LEU A 33 7.02 -3.07 -7.93
CA LEU A 33 5.73 -2.87 -7.28
C LEU A 33 4.67 -2.59 -8.33
N VAL A 34 3.67 -3.47 -8.39
CA VAL A 34 2.56 -3.35 -9.34
C VAL A 34 1.22 -3.38 -8.62
N ARG A 35 0.30 -2.52 -9.05
CA ARG A 35 -1.10 -2.51 -8.64
C ARG A 35 -1.93 -3.29 -9.66
N LEU A 36 -2.80 -4.18 -9.19
CA LEU A 36 -3.72 -4.98 -9.99
C LEU A 36 -5.13 -4.68 -9.53
N GLU A 37 -5.94 -4.13 -10.43
CA GLU A 37 -7.30 -3.74 -10.13
C GLU A 37 -8.29 -4.45 -11.06
N TRP A 38 -9.38 -4.98 -10.49
CA TRP A 38 -10.53 -5.50 -11.23
C TRP A 38 -11.82 -4.86 -10.70
N GLN A 39 -12.65 -4.36 -11.60
CA GLN A 39 -13.93 -3.71 -11.29
C GLN A 39 -15.00 -4.19 -12.28
N ASP A 40 -16.03 -4.88 -11.79
CA ASP A 40 -17.08 -5.44 -12.67
C ASP A 40 -17.85 -4.38 -13.46
N ASN A 41 -17.91 -3.15 -12.92
CA ASN A 41 -18.57 -2.00 -13.52
C ASN A 41 -17.63 -1.09 -14.32
N GLY A 42 -16.33 -1.42 -14.42
CA GLY A 42 -15.31 -0.62 -15.10
C GLY A 42 -15.01 0.74 -14.44
N LYS A 43 -15.47 0.97 -13.22
CA LYS A 43 -15.19 2.19 -12.45
C LYS A 43 -14.06 1.95 -11.47
N PHE A 44 -12.88 2.42 -11.85
CA PHE A 44 -11.66 2.25 -11.06
C PHE A 44 -11.57 3.21 -9.88
N GLU A 45 -10.85 2.80 -8.85
CA GLU A 45 -10.63 3.53 -7.60
C GLU A 45 -9.38 4.41 -7.70
N ASP A 46 -9.60 5.72 -7.63
CA ASP A 46 -8.55 6.73 -7.70
C ASP A 46 -8.48 7.59 -6.43
N HIS A 47 -9.33 7.36 -5.43
CA HIS A 47 -9.22 7.97 -4.12
C HIS A 47 -8.09 7.33 -3.30
N ALA A 48 -7.58 8.08 -2.33
CA ALA A 48 -6.77 7.50 -1.27
C ALA A 48 -7.65 6.52 -0.47
N THR A 49 -7.08 5.42 -0.02
CA THR A 49 -7.75 4.52 0.91
C THR A 49 -7.16 4.67 2.31
N GLN A 50 -7.80 4.08 3.31
CA GLN A 50 -7.22 4.02 4.66
C GLN A 50 -5.90 3.23 4.71
N MET A 51 -5.54 2.52 3.64
CA MET A 51 -4.30 1.75 3.54
C MET A 51 -3.29 2.40 2.59
N ILE A 52 -3.73 2.80 1.40
CA ILE A 52 -2.89 3.29 0.31
C ILE A 52 -3.28 4.72 -0.06
N VAL A 53 -2.36 5.65 0.19
CA VAL A 53 -2.62 7.09 0.03
C VAL A 53 -1.86 7.69 -1.15
N ASN A 54 -0.79 7.04 -1.63
CA ASN A 54 0.03 7.53 -2.74
C ASN A 54 0.25 6.43 -3.79
N ARG A 55 0.04 6.77 -5.06
CA ARG A 55 0.25 5.88 -6.21
C ARG A 55 0.99 6.55 -7.37
N ASP A 56 1.03 7.88 -7.42
CA ASP A 56 1.85 8.64 -8.36
C ASP A 56 3.17 9.07 -7.71
N TRP A 57 4.24 8.32 -7.97
CA TRP A 57 5.59 8.60 -7.46
C TRP A 57 6.44 9.39 -8.47
N LEU A 58 5.84 9.77 -9.60
CA LEU A 58 6.52 10.49 -10.68
C LEU A 58 6.21 11.98 -10.69
N SER A 59 5.02 12.37 -10.24
CA SER A 59 4.63 13.77 -10.11
C SER A 59 5.04 14.43 -8.80
N ASP A 60 5.61 13.65 -7.87
CA ASP A 60 5.95 14.11 -6.52
C ASP A 60 7.45 13.93 -6.26
N ASP A 61 8.18 15.06 -6.30
CA ASP A 61 9.63 15.20 -6.12
C ASP A 61 10.14 14.59 -4.79
N ALA A 62 9.23 14.36 -3.83
CA ALA A 62 9.50 13.75 -2.53
C ALA A 62 9.54 12.21 -2.56
N ASN A 63 8.98 11.57 -3.59
CA ASN A 63 8.62 10.14 -3.57
C ASN A 63 9.30 9.26 -4.64
N GLY A 64 10.26 9.79 -5.40
CA GLY A 64 11.30 9.07 -6.17
C GLY A 64 11.02 7.59 -6.54
N ALA A 65 10.47 7.33 -7.73
CA ALA A 65 10.07 6.00 -8.19
C ALA A 65 11.22 4.98 -8.40
N ASP A 66 12.48 5.42 -8.42
CA ASP A 66 13.67 4.59 -8.63
C ASP A 66 14.77 4.80 -7.56
N GLY A 67 14.47 5.50 -6.45
CA GLY A 67 15.46 5.79 -5.41
C GLY A 67 16.62 6.68 -5.86
N ALA A 68 16.63 7.14 -7.11
CA ALA A 68 17.52 8.16 -7.62
C ALA A 68 16.72 9.45 -7.68
N ASN A 69 16.62 10.15 -6.55
CA ASN A 69 16.35 11.58 -6.57
C ASN A 69 17.43 12.20 -7.46
N ARG A 70 17.09 12.47 -8.72
CA ARG A 70 17.97 13.25 -9.58
C ARG A 70 18.20 14.59 -8.90
N ALA A 71 19.36 15.19 -9.14
CA ALA A 71 19.68 16.52 -8.65
C ALA A 71 18.69 17.61 -9.12
N ASP A 72 17.83 17.31 -10.10
CA ASP A 72 16.78 18.17 -10.64
C ASP A 72 15.37 17.90 -10.08
N GLY A 73 15.21 16.93 -9.16
CA GLY A 73 13.93 16.61 -8.53
C GLY A 73 13.01 15.69 -9.35
N THR A 74 13.44 15.16 -10.50
CA THR A 74 12.59 14.32 -11.35
C THR A 74 12.82 12.81 -11.16
N SER A 75 11.72 12.06 -10.97
CA SER A 75 11.72 10.59 -11.02
C SER A 75 11.63 10.09 -12.47
N ASN A 76 12.35 9.02 -12.83
CA ASN A 76 12.06 8.35 -14.11
C ASN A 76 10.80 7.49 -14.01
N PRO A 77 9.98 7.42 -15.07
CA PRO A 77 8.94 6.41 -15.15
C PRO A 77 9.55 5.00 -15.03
N PRO A 78 8.83 4.04 -14.43
CA PRO A 78 9.30 2.67 -14.35
C PRO A 78 9.50 2.09 -15.75
N LYS A 79 10.56 1.30 -15.93
CA LYS A 79 10.83 0.65 -17.21
C LYS A 79 10.00 -0.62 -17.33
N PHE A 80 9.19 -0.69 -18.38
CA PHE A 80 8.47 -1.90 -18.74
C PHE A 80 8.25 -2.00 -20.24
N THR A 81 8.01 -3.22 -20.70
CA THR A 81 7.45 -3.49 -22.02
C THR A 81 6.07 -4.13 -21.87
N LYS A 82 5.20 -3.84 -22.84
CA LYS A 82 3.88 -4.48 -22.98
C LYS A 82 3.90 -5.31 -24.25
N THR A 83 3.44 -6.55 -24.19
CA THR A 83 3.21 -7.38 -25.39
C THR A 83 1.92 -8.16 -25.22
N GLU A 84 1.10 -8.21 -26.26
CA GLU A 84 -0.07 -9.09 -26.33
C GLU A 84 0.22 -10.19 -27.34
N ARG A 85 0.14 -11.44 -26.90
CA ARG A 85 0.44 -12.62 -27.74
C ARG A 85 -0.34 -13.82 -27.24
N ASP A 86 -0.88 -14.61 -28.17
CA ASP A 86 -1.58 -15.86 -27.88
C ASP A 86 -2.73 -15.69 -26.85
N GLY A 87 -3.39 -14.53 -26.86
CA GLY A 87 -4.48 -14.18 -25.94
C GLY A 87 -4.04 -13.68 -24.56
N LEU A 88 -2.73 -13.56 -24.32
CA LEU A 88 -2.16 -13.13 -23.06
C LEU A 88 -1.54 -11.74 -23.16
N LEU A 89 -1.80 -10.91 -22.17
CA LEU A 89 -1.04 -9.70 -21.86
C LEU A 89 0.21 -10.08 -21.06
N ILE A 90 1.37 -9.68 -21.57
CA ILE A 90 2.66 -9.84 -20.91
C ILE A 90 3.22 -8.45 -20.61
N ILE A 91 3.52 -8.20 -19.34
CA ILE A 91 4.24 -7.01 -18.89
C ILE A 91 5.58 -7.45 -18.32
N ASP A 92 6.65 -6.90 -18.85
CA ASP A 92 8.02 -7.25 -18.46
C ASP A 92 8.75 -6.01 -17.95
N THR A 93 9.14 -6.01 -16.68
CA THR A 93 10.01 -5.00 -16.04
C THR A 93 11.38 -5.62 -15.75
N PRO A 94 12.42 -4.86 -15.36
CA PRO A 94 13.68 -5.45 -14.91
C PRO A 94 13.54 -6.47 -13.76
N ALA A 95 12.58 -6.29 -12.85
CA ALA A 95 12.41 -7.18 -11.69
C ALA A 95 11.27 -8.20 -11.83
N LEU A 96 10.31 -8.01 -12.74
CA LEU A 96 9.08 -8.81 -12.81
C LEU A 96 8.73 -9.23 -14.24
N ARG A 97 8.00 -10.34 -14.34
CA ARG A 97 7.20 -10.69 -15.51
C ARG A 97 5.79 -11.03 -15.08
N LEU A 98 4.82 -10.20 -15.46
CA LEU A 98 3.40 -10.42 -15.27
C LEU A 98 2.81 -11.04 -16.55
N THR A 99 2.02 -12.10 -16.39
CA THR A 99 1.24 -12.73 -17.47
C THR A 99 -0.23 -12.76 -17.07
N TYR A 100 -1.10 -12.27 -17.95
CA TYR A 100 -2.53 -12.09 -17.67
C TYR A 100 -3.41 -12.39 -18.89
N ASP A 101 -4.48 -13.15 -18.72
CA ASP A 101 -5.45 -13.51 -19.77
C ASP A 101 -6.55 -12.46 -20.02
N MET A 102 -6.51 -11.34 -19.28
CA MET A 102 -7.48 -10.24 -19.37
C MET A 102 -8.93 -10.63 -18.98
N GLN A 103 -9.10 -11.73 -18.24
CA GLN A 103 -10.36 -12.20 -17.66
C GLN A 103 -10.40 -11.96 -16.14
N PRO A 104 -11.54 -12.15 -15.45
CA PRO A 104 -11.55 -12.03 -13.99
C PRO A 104 -10.39 -12.78 -13.35
N PHE A 105 -9.70 -12.14 -12.39
CA PHE A 105 -8.48 -12.71 -11.81
C PHE A 105 -8.70 -14.14 -11.31
N SER A 106 -7.85 -15.04 -11.79
CA SER A 106 -7.87 -16.47 -11.48
C SER A 106 -6.43 -16.98 -11.37
N LYS A 107 -6.25 -18.11 -10.69
CA LYS A 107 -4.92 -18.71 -10.49
C LYS A 107 -4.23 -19.07 -11.81
N GLU A 108 -5.02 -19.49 -12.78
CA GLU A 108 -4.59 -19.88 -14.13
C GLU A 108 -4.41 -18.66 -15.05
N GLY A 109 -5.22 -17.63 -14.85
CA GLY A 109 -5.27 -16.45 -15.72
C GLY A 109 -4.29 -15.35 -15.36
N LEU A 110 -3.80 -15.27 -14.12
CA LEU A 110 -2.92 -14.20 -13.64
C LEU A 110 -1.74 -14.74 -12.83
N SER A 111 -0.52 -14.44 -13.27
CA SER A 111 0.71 -14.79 -12.56
C SER A 111 1.80 -13.72 -12.68
N ILE A 112 2.67 -13.65 -11.68
CA ILE A 112 3.84 -12.77 -11.65
C ILE A 112 5.08 -13.56 -11.23
N VAL A 113 6.09 -13.59 -12.09
CA VAL A 113 7.40 -14.14 -11.78
C VAL A 113 8.31 -13.01 -11.28
N VAL A 114 8.90 -13.18 -10.10
CA VAL A 114 9.97 -12.30 -9.59
C VAL A 114 11.32 -12.77 -10.10
N LYS A 115 12.03 -11.89 -10.79
CA LYS A 115 13.33 -12.20 -11.39
C LYS A 115 14.45 -12.13 -10.36
N GLY A 116 15.46 -12.98 -10.51
CA GLY A 116 16.69 -12.90 -9.73
C GLY A 116 16.56 -13.27 -8.25
N VAL A 117 15.53 -14.00 -7.84
CA VAL A 117 15.41 -14.51 -6.47
C VAL A 117 16.35 -15.69 -6.27
N ALA A 118 17.47 -15.47 -5.59
CA ALA A 118 18.41 -16.54 -5.30
C ALA A 118 17.77 -17.58 -4.37
N ASN A 119 18.01 -18.87 -4.64
CA ASN A 119 17.63 -20.00 -3.76
C ASN A 119 16.12 -20.17 -3.49
N SER A 120 15.22 -19.60 -4.31
CA SER A 120 13.79 -19.93 -4.26
C SER A 120 13.32 -20.57 -5.57
N GLN A 121 12.56 -21.66 -5.45
CA GLN A 121 11.81 -22.27 -6.56
C GLN A 121 10.35 -21.78 -6.61
N MET A 122 9.95 -20.95 -5.64
CA MET A 122 8.57 -20.47 -5.43
C MET A 122 8.45 -18.97 -5.73
N ASN A 123 9.32 -18.44 -6.60
CA ASN A 123 9.38 -17.03 -6.98
C ASN A 123 8.28 -16.61 -7.98
N THR A 124 7.32 -17.48 -8.26
CA THR A 124 6.16 -17.19 -9.10
C THR A 124 4.92 -17.15 -8.22
N TRP A 125 4.25 -16.01 -8.21
CA TRP A 125 2.94 -15.87 -7.60
C TRP A 125 1.85 -16.14 -8.63
N HIS A 126 0.90 -17.00 -8.31
CA HIS A 126 -0.39 -17.08 -8.99
C HIS A 126 -1.48 -16.41 -8.16
N TYR A 127 -2.46 -15.78 -8.81
CA TYR A 127 -3.52 -15.11 -8.08
C TYR A 127 -4.22 -16.04 -7.07
N GLY A 128 -4.37 -15.55 -5.84
CA GLY A 128 -4.98 -16.28 -4.71
C GLY A 128 -4.05 -17.29 -4.02
N GLU A 129 -2.79 -17.41 -4.43
CA GLU A 129 -1.82 -18.30 -3.78
C GLU A 129 -1.44 -17.83 -2.37
N ALA A 130 -1.26 -18.80 -1.47
CA ALA A 130 -0.84 -18.56 -0.09
C ALA A 130 0.61 -18.03 -0.04
N GLN A 131 0.88 -17.11 0.88
CA GLN A 131 2.19 -16.47 1.01
C GLN A 131 3.05 -17.19 2.07
N ASP A 132 3.33 -18.49 1.89
CA ASP A 132 4.00 -19.32 2.91
C ASP A 132 5.44 -18.84 3.21
N GLY A 133 6.11 -18.21 2.25
CA GLY A 133 7.41 -17.57 2.44
C GLY A 133 7.38 -16.20 3.11
N ASN A 134 6.20 -15.62 3.36
CA ASN A 134 6.04 -14.27 3.91
C ASN A 134 6.68 -14.17 5.30
N LEU A 135 7.46 -13.11 5.52
CA LEU A 135 8.16 -12.87 6.79
C LEU A 135 7.29 -12.14 7.84
N ARG A 136 5.99 -12.02 7.54
CA ARG A 136 4.94 -11.37 8.34
C ARG A 136 5.20 -9.87 8.56
N GLY A 137 4.22 -9.21 9.15
CA GLY A 137 4.20 -7.78 9.41
C GLY A 137 3.89 -7.50 10.87
N THR A 138 2.87 -6.70 11.13
CA THR A 138 2.45 -6.33 12.49
C THR A 138 1.12 -6.98 12.87
N ALA A 139 0.80 -6.97 14.16
CA ALA A 139 -0.56 -7.16 14.63
C ALA A 139 -1.28 -5.81 14.68
N ARG A 140 -2.54 -5.76 14.22
CA ARG A 140 -3.33 -4.52 14.18
C ARG A 140 -3.66 -3.98 15.59
N THR A 141 -3.92 -4.87 16.54
CA THR A 141 -4.18 -4.54 17.95
C THR A 141 -3.67 -5.67 18.84
N LEU A 142 -3.31 -5.32 20.07
CA LEU A 142 -3.00 -6.25 21.16
C LEU A 142 -4.12 -6.26 22.23
N ASP A 143 -5.26 -5.63 21.94
CA ASP A 143 -6.40 -5.61 22.85
C ASP A 143 -6.85 -7.03 23.18
N ALA A 144 -6.97 -7.31 24.48
CA ALA A 144 -7.35 -8.62 25.02
C ALA A 144 -6.43 -9.79 24.63
N VAL A 145 -5.19 -9.53 24.18
CA VAL A 145 -4.19 -10.57 23.93
C VAL A 145 -3.48 -10.92 25.23
N ASP A 146 -3.45 -12.22 25.56
CA ASP A 146 -2.66 -12.79 26.66
C ASP A 146 -1.57 -13.69 26.07
N GLY A 147 -0.35 -13.16 25.97
CA GLY A 147 0.82 -13.88 25.45
C GLY A 147 1.08 -13.65 23.95
N GLU A 148 1.49 -14.73 23.26
CA GLU A 148 1.88 -14.70 21.85
C GLU A 148 0.66 -14.58 20.93
N ILE A 149 0.81 -13.84 19.83
CA ILE A 149 -0.19 -13.70 18.78
C ILE A 149 0.43 -13.85 17.39
N GLU A 150 -0.31 -14.45 16.47
CA GLU A 150 0.09 -14.54 15.06
C GLU A 150 0.13 -13.14 14.42
N LEU A 151 1.22 -12.84 13.72
CA LEU A 151 1.37 -11.61 12.96
C LEU A 151 0.66 -11.71 11.60
N GLY A 152 0.06 -10.59 11.16
CA GLY A 152 -0.49 -10.46 9.82
C GLY A 152 0.58 -10.59 8.74
N LEU A 153 0.17 -10.71 7.48
CA LEU A 153 1.09 -10.71 6.35
C LEU A 153 1.81 -9.36 6.24
N GLY A 154 3.10 -9.40 5.92
CA GLY A 154 3.91 -8.23 5.61
C GLY A 154 4.14 -8.07 4.11
N VAL A 155 5.02 -7.14 3.74
CA VAL A 155 5.37 -6.84 2.34
C VAL A 155 6.66 -7.51 1.85
N ILE A 156 7.23 -8.42 2.66
CA ILE A 156 8.49 -9.11 2.37
C ILE A 156 8.38 -10.62 2.56
N SER A 157 9.13 -11.38 1.76
CA SER A 157 9.04 -12.84 1.71
C SER A 157 10.37 -13.48 1.30
N ARG A 158 10.63 -14.70 1.79
CA ARG A 158 11.74 -15.54 1.31
C ARG A 158 11.58 -15.96 -0.15
N ASP A 159 10.34 -16.04 -0.63
CA ASP A 159 10.00 -16.37 -2.02
C ASP A 159 10.12 -15.15 -2.95
N GLY A 160 10.41 -13.98 -2.39
CA GLY A 160 10.70 -12.78 -3.16
C GLY A 160 9.49 -11.97 -3.58
N TRP A 161 8.28 -12.44 -3.26
CA TRP A 161 7.04 -11.72 -3.50
C TRP A 161 6.16 -11.67 -2.26
N ALA A 162 5.39 -10.60 -2.12
CA ALA A 162 4.27 -10.49 -1.18
C ALA A 162 3.11 -9.76 -1.84
N VAL A 163 1.88 -10.02 -1.38
CA VAL A 163 0.67 -9.35 -1.88
C VAL A 163 -0.04 -8.65 -0.74
N LEU A 164 -0.33 -7.37 -0.95
CA LEU A 164 -1.17 -6.56 -0.09
C LEU A 164 -2.55 -6.40 -0.75
N ASP A 165 -3.62 -6.70 -0.03
CA ASP A 165 -4.99 -6.58 -0.53
C ASP A 165 -5.69 -5.35 0.08
N ASP A 166 -5.95 -4.34 -0.75
CA ASP A 166 -6.61 -3.07 -0.40
C ASP A 166 -8.11 -3.05 -0.81
N SER A 167 -8.64 -4.19 -1.25
CA SER A 167 -10.00 -4.30 -1.81
C SER A 167 -11.10 -3.93 -0.80
N ALA A 168 -10.83 -4.12 0.50
CA ALA A 168 -11.81 -3.93 1.57
C ALA A 168 -11.68 -2.58 2.30
N SER A 169 -10.68 -1.76 1.94
CA SER A 169 -10.47 -0.48 2.61
C SER A 169 -11.54 0.54 2.23
N ASN A 170 -11.94 1.34 3.22
CA ASN A 170 -12.70 2.56 2.97
C ASN A 170 -11.83 3.57 2.22
N VAL A 171 -12.48 4.49 1.52
CA VAL A 171 -11.84 5.58 0.79
C VAL A 171 -11.84 6.86 1.63
N ILE A 172 -10.82 7.68 1.41
CA ILE A 172 -10.69 9.03 1.95
C ILE A 172 -11.10 9.98 0.83
N VAL A 173 -12.19 10.70 1.04
CA VAL A 173 -12.68 11.76 0.16
C VAL A 173 -12.26 13.12 0.67
N GLU A 174 -12.13 14.09 -0.24
CA GLU A 174 -11.72 15.46 0.05
C GLU A 174 -12.54 16.50 -0.71
N GLY A 175 -12.35 17.78 -0.40
CA GLY A 175 -12.98 18.87 -1.12
C GLY A 175 -14.51 18.82 -1.08
N ALA A 176 -15.15 18.88 -2.25
CA ALA A 176 -16.61 18.91 -2.36
C ALA A 176 -17.27 17.61 -1.87
N GLU A 177 -16.64 16.46 -2.07
CA GLU A 177 -17.15 15.16 -1.64
C GLU A 177 -17.11 15.01 -0.11
N ALA A 178 -16.14 15.65 0.54
CA ALA A 178 -16.02 15.67 1.99
C ALA A 178 -16.77 16.82 2.66
N ALA A 179 -17.37 17.76 1.91
CA ALA A 179 -17.89 19.02 2.45
C ALA A 179 -19.03 18.85 3.46
N THR A 180 -19.82 17.79 3.31
CA THR A 180 -20.91 17.47 4.22
C THR A 180 -20.93 16.00 4.61
N VAL A 181 -21.16 15.72 5.89
CA VAL A 181 -21.30 14.37 6.43
C VAL A 181 -22.66 14.27 7.09
N LYS A 182 -23.52 13.37 6.61
CA LYS A 182 -24.89 13.19 7.13
C LYS A 182 -25.70 14.50 7.18
N GLY A 183 -25.46 15.42 6.24
CA GLY A 183 -26.14 16.71 6.15
C GLY A 183 -25.53 17.83 6.99
N GLU A 184 -24.45 17.57 7.73
CA GLU A 184 -23.75 18.58 8.52
C GLU A 184 -22.44 19.00 7.83
N ALA A 185 -22.06 20.27 7.96
CA ALA A 185 -20.80 20.77 7.41
C ALA A 185 -19.60 20.09 8.07
N ASN A 186 -18.67 19.60 7.26
CA ASN A 186 -17.44 18.99 7.74
C ASN A 186 -16.30 20.03 7.83
N PRO A 187 -15.82 20.37 9.05
CA PRO A 187 -14.74 21.34 9.21
C PRO A 187 -13.34 20.77 8.91
N PHE A 188 -13.18 19.45 8.72
CA PHE A 188 -11.89 18.79 8.58
C PHE A 188 -11.36 18.76 7.13
N GLY A 189 -12.21 19.01 6.14
CA GLY A 189 -11.86 19.04 4.72
C GLY A 189 -11.59 17.68 4.05
N MET A 190 -11.55 16.62 4.85
CA MET A 190 -11.46 15.21 4.42
C MET A 190 -12.46 14.37 5.20
N TRP A 191 -12.87 13.23 4.64
CA TRP A 191 -13.74 12.28 5.33
C TRP A 191 -13.51 10.84 4.86
N VAL A 192 -13.82 9.87 5.72
CA VAL A 192 -13.75 8.44 5.36
C VAL A 192 -15.16 7.94 5.02
N ILE A 193 -15.31 7.36 3.84
CA ILE A 193 -16.57 6.74 3.41
C ILE A 193 -16.34 5.30 2.94
N PRO A 194 -17.35 4.41 3.07
CA PRO A 194 -17.30 3.10 2.44
C PRO A 194 -17.03 3.22 0.94
N ARG A 195 -16.23 2.30 0.40
CA ARG A 195 -16.00 2.19 -1.04
C ARG A 195 -17.34 1.91 -1.75
N GLU A 196 -17.66 2.71 -2.76
CA GLU A 196 -18.95 2.61 -3.48
C GLU A 196 -19.03 1.35 -4.35
N HIS A 197 -17.90 0.92 -4.92
CA HIS A 197 -17.82 -0.15 -5.89
C HIS A 197 -16.85 -1.24 -5.40
N PRO A 198 -17.36 -2.41 -4.95
CA PRO A 198 -16.49 -3.50 -4.55
C PRO A 198 -15.78 -4.09 -5.77
N GLY A 199 -14.51 -4.41 -5.60
CA GLY A 199 -13.65 -4.93 -6.65
C GLY A 199 -12.44 -5.68 -6.07
N LYS A 200 -11.42 -5.88 -6.89
CA LYS A 200 -10.09 -6.31 -6.45
C LYS A 200 -9.12 -5.16 -6.61
N ASP A 201 -8.30 -4.91 -5.59
CA ASP A 201 -7.28 -3.87 -5.58
C ASP A 201 -6.05 -4.39 -4.82
N LEU A 202 -5.09 -4.93 -5.55
CA LEU A 202 -3.96 -5.67 -5.01
C LEU A 202 -2.65 -4.96 -5.33
N TYR A 203 -1.70 -5.01 -4.41
CA TYR A 203 -0.33 -4.54 -4.61
C TYR A 203 0.61 -5.72 -4.47
N VAL A 204 1.35 -6.02 -5.54
CA VAL A 204 2.31 -7.11 -5.56
C VAL A 204 3.71 -6.53 -5.41
N PHE A 205 4.32 -6.83 -4.28
CA PHE A 205 5.69 -6.47 -3.92
C PHE A 205 6.63 -7.57 -4.38
N GLY A 206 7.28 -7.38 -5.52
CA GLY A 206 8.23 -8.32 -6.14
C GLY A 206 9.69 -7.91 -5.95
N TYR A 207 10.10 -7.60 -4.73
CA TYR A 207 11.44 -7.06 -4.42
C TYR A 207 12.52 -8.13 -4.29
N GLY A 208 12.18 -9.42 -4.38
CA GLY A 208 13.13 -10.48 -4.10
C GLY A 208 13.59 -10.41 -2.64
N HIS A 209 14.91 -10.37 -2.42
CA HIS A 209 15.50 -10.21 -1.09
C HIS A 209 15.87 -8.76 -0.73
N ARG A 210 15.42 -7.77 -1.51
CA ARG A 210 15.62 -6.35 -1.22
C ARG A 210 14.61 -5.86 -0.16
N TYR A 211 14.68 -6.45 1.03
CA TYR A 211 13.68 -6.26 2.09
C TYR A 211 13.54 -4.82 2.57
N ILE A 212 14.67 -4.12 2.70
CA ILE A 212 14.69 -2.73 3.16
C ILE A 212 13.98 -1.83 2.14
N GLU A 213 14.26 -2.02 0.84
CA GLU A 213 13.63 -1.28 -0.25
C GLU A 213 12.12 -1.50 -0.28
N ALA A 214 11.66 -2.76 -0.12
CA ALA A 214 10.23 -3.08 -0.06
C ALA A 214 9.50 -2.36 1.09
N VAL A 215 10.12 -2.27 2.28
CA VAL A 215 9.55 -1.57 3.44
C VAL A 215 9.57 -0.06 3.24
N GLN A 216 10.63 0.49 2.64
CA GLN A 216 10.70 1.91 2.30
C GLN A 216 9.60 2.30 1.30
N ASP A 217 9.42 1.50 0.27
CA ASP A 217 8.40 1.71 -0.76
C ASP A 217 6.98 1.48 -0.22
N PHE A 218 6.80 0.58 0.75
CA PHE A 218 5.55 0.49 1.51
C PHE A 218 5.23 1.82 2.22
N TYR A 219 6.20 2.47 2.87
CA TYR A 219 5.95 3.78 3.49
C TYR A 219 5.67 4.91 2.48
N LYS A 220 6.26 4.85 1.28
CA LYS A 220 5.87 5.80 0.21
C LYS A 220 4.42 5.59 -0.19
N LEU A 221 3.99 4.34 -0.32
CA LEU A 221 2.63 3.93 -0.69
C LEU A 221 1.58 4.31 0.37
N THR A 222 1.88 4.07 1.65
CA THR A 222 0.95 4.24 2.78
C THR A 222 1.09 5.58 3.51
N GLY A 223 2.08 6.38 3.15
CA GLY A 223 2.43 7.63 3.84
C GLY A 223 3.46 7.43 4.96
N PRO A 224 4.28 8.47 5.23
CA PRO A 224 5.36 8.39 6.21
C PRO A 224 4.85 8.30 7.65
N THR A 225 5.59 7.61 8.50
CA THR A 225 5.31 7.60 9.95
C THR A 225 5.76 8.93 10.57
N PRO A 226 4.89 9.65 11.30
CA PRO A 226 5.30 10.89 11.95
C PRO A 226 6.33 10.63 13.05
N LEU A 227 7.27 11.55 13.22
CA LEU A 227 8.21 11.50 14.33
C LEU A 227 7.46 11.65 15.65
N LEU A 228 7.69 10.71 16.56
CA LEU A 228 7.21 10.83 17.93
C LEU A 228 7.95 11.97 18.65
N PRO A 229 7.28 12.70 19.55
CA PRO A 229 7.96 13.69 20.37
C PRO A 229 9.01 13.01 21.24
N ARG A 230 10.15 13.67 21.47
CA ARG A 230 11.32 13.07 22.16
C ARG A 230 10.99 12.45 23.51
N PHE A 231 10.06 13.03 24.28
CA PHE A 231 9.67 12.51 25.59
C PHE A 231 9.01 11.12 25.51
N ALA A 232 8.37 10.78 24.38
CA ALA A 232 7.73 9.47 24.20
C ALA A 232 8.73 8.31 24.14
N LEU A 233 10.02 8.60 23.91
CA LEU A 233 11.12 7.62 23.93
C LEU A 233 11.81 7.57 25.30
N GLY A 234 11.29 8.28 26.30
CA GLY A 234 11.80 8.28 27.68
C GLY A 234 11.24 7.15 28.53
N ASN A 235 11.33 7.31 29.86
CA ASN A 235 10.76 6.35 30.80
C ASN A 235 9.23 6.51 30.89
N TRP A 236 8.54 5.38 30.86
CA TRP A 236 7.09 5.32 31.07
C TRP A 236 6.82 4.64 32.40
N TRP A 237 6.03 5.29 33.26
CA TRP A 237 5.40 4.64 34.40
C TRP A 237 3.93 4.40 34.07
N SER A 238 3.50 3.14 34.14
CA SER A 238 2.10 2.78 33.92
C SER A 238 1.69 1.67 34.87
N ARG A 239 0.55 1.85 35.52
CA ARG A 239 -0.10 0.86 36.38
C ARG A 239 -1.60 1.02 36.23
N TYR A 240 -2.32 -0.09 36.07
CA TYR A 240 -3.78 -0.07 36.15
C TYR A 240 -4.23 0.17 37.60
N HIS A 241 -4.28 1.44 37.98
CA HIS A 241 -4.54 1.90 39.33
C HIS A 241 -5.18 3.28 39.30
N ARG A 242 -6.20 3.50 40.14
CA ARG A 242 -6.87 4.79 40.26
C ARG A 242 -6.10 5.68 41.22
N TYR A 243 -5.08 6.35 40.71
CA TYR A 243 -4.31 7.33 41.48
C TYR A 243 -5.18 8.48 41.97
N THR A 244 -4.90 8.93 43.18
CA THR A 244 -5.23 10.27 43.67
C THR A 244 -4.15 11.27 43.24
N GLU A 245 -4.47 12.57 43.29
CA GLU A 245 -3.50 13.64 43.00
C GLU A 245 -2.25 13.54 43.90
N ALA A 246 -2.44 13.31 45.20
CA ALA A 246 -1.34 13.18 46.16
C ALA A 246 -0.41 12.01 45.83
N GLU A 247 -0.96 10.84 45.51
CA GLU A 247 -0.17 9.67 45.10
C GLU A 247 0.60 9.91 43.78
N TYR A 248 0.05 10.72 42.87
CA TYR A 248 0.71 11.02 41.61
C TYR A 248 1.86 12.02 41.79
N LEU A 249 1.72 12.99 42.70
CA LEU A 249 2.80 13.91 43.07
C LEU A 249 3.94 13.17 43.79
N GLU A 250 3.62 12.34 44.78
CA GLU A 250 4.61 11.51 45.50
C GLU A 250 5.36 10.55 44.57
N LEU A 251 4.70 10.06 43.50
CA LEU A 251 5.33 9.21 42.50
C LEU A 251 6.36 9.95 41.63
N VAL A 252 6.16 11.25 41.39
CA VAL A 252 6.98 12.05 40.47
C VAL A 252 8.14 12.75 41.19
N ASP A 253 8.00 13.04 42.49
CA ASP A 253 9.03 13.63 43.37
C ASP A 253 10.22 12.68 43.64
#